data_AF-A0A4P9WQG8-F1
#
_entry.id   AF-A0A4P9WQG8-F1
#
_cell.length_a   1.000
_cell.length_b   1.000
_cell.length_c   1.000
_cell.angle_alpha   90.00
_cell.angle_beta   90.00
_cell.angle_gamma   90.00
#
_symmetry.space_group_name_H-M   'P 1'
#
loop_
_entity.id
_entity.type
_entity.pdbx_description
1 polymer ?
#
loop_
_entity_poly.entity_id
_entity_poly.type
_entity_poly.pdbx_seq_one_letter_code
_entity_poly.pdbx_strand_id
1 'polypeptide(L)'
;MSSVENQAEVVADQDTVVVPLKVKTTPVKRNFTVISITRDDVDQDFKDGKFSSKTPAGAARKAAYKACKTLYKDDDDCEIKVVIKEVTKGTTSSKLYSYKASRTLATKDVDFKGATSGVKIPFKFAMNLKSLKKDATGNVTETLVTDDITVA
;
A
#
# COMPACT_ATOMS: atom_id res chain seq x y z
N MET A 1 -40.99 46.28 61.79
CA MET A 1 -41.54 44.91 61.77
C MET A 1 -41.62 44.51 60.30
N SER A 2 -40.95 43.54 59.73
CA SER A 2 -39.88 42.64 60.14
C SER A 2 -39.28 42.14 58.82
N SER A 3 -37.96 42.15 58.67
CA SER A 3 -37.26 41.61 57.51
C SER A 3 -37.36 40.09 57.50
N VAL A 4 -37.67 39.50 56.35
CA VAL A 4 -37.55 38.06 56.09
C VAL A 4 -36.70 37.90 54.83
N GLU A 5 -35.43 37.59 55.03
CA GLU A 5 -34.50 37.21 53.97
C GLU A 5 -34.68 35.72 53.65
N ASN A 6 -35.15 35.42 52.44
CA ASN A 6 -35.16 34.07 51.89
C ASN A 6 -33.80 33.76 51.25
N GLN A 7 -33.08 32.78 51.78
CA GLN A 7 -31.90 32.21 51.14
C GLN A 7 -32.35 31.20 50.07
N ALA A 8 -32.01 31.49 48.81
CA ALA A 8 -32.17 30.56 47.71
C ALA A 8 -30.88 29.74 47.55
N GLU A 9 -30.99 28.43 47.75
CA GLU A 9 -29.93 27.45 47.54
C GLU A 9 -29.77 27.19 46.02
N VAL A 10 -28.61 27.56 45.47
CA VAL A 10 -28.24 27.31 44.08
C VAL A 10 -27.59 25.94 44.00
N VAL A 11 -28.32 24.93 43.55
CA VAL A 11 -27.77 23.60 43.25
C VAL A 11 -27.02 23.68 41.92
N ALA A 12 -25.69 23.57 41.97
CA ALA A 12 -24.82 23.59 40.80
C ALA A 12 -25.01 22.30 39.98
N ASP A 13 -25.47 22.49 38.74
CA ASP A 13 -25.57 21.47 37.69
C ASP A 13 -24.17 20.93 37.38
N GLN A 14 -23.98 19.61 37.45
CA GLN A 14 -22.69 18.97 37.20
C GLN A 14 -22.34 19.00 35.71
N ASP A 15 -21.21 19.64 35.39
CA ASP A 15 -20.51 19.62 34.12
C ASP A 15 -20.45 18.20 33.51
N THR A 16 -21.31 17.92 32.53
CA THR A 16 -21.11 16.80 31.60
C THR A 16 -19.93 17.15 30.68
N VAL A 17 -18.75 16.65 31.02
CA VAL A 17 -17.56 16.71 30.16
C VAL A 17 -17.81 15.84 28.93
N VAL A 18 -18.27 16.47 27.84
CA VAL A 18 -18.38 15.82 26.52
C VAL A 18 -16.98 15.66 25.94
N VAL A 19 -16.36 14.50 26.17
CA VAL A 19 -15.07 14.16 25.55
C VAL A 19 -15.30 13.95 24.04
N PRO A 20 -14.69 14.74 23.14
CA PRO A 20 -14.86 14.54 21.70
C PRO A 20 -14.18 13.23 21.29
N LEU A 21 -15.00 12.23 20.93
CA LEU A 21 -14.53 11.01 20.26
C LEU A 21 -13.83 11.40 18.96
N LYS A 22 -12.51 11.24 18.91
CA LYS A 22 -11.72 11.29 17.67
C LYS A 22 -12.21 10.17 16.75
N VAL A 23 -13.13 10.50 15.85
CA VAL A 23 -13.61 9.59 14.80
C VAL A 23 -12.41 9.26 13.90
N LYS A 24 -11.88 8.03 14.04
CA LYS A 24 -10.90 7.48 13.10
C LYS A 24 -11.62 7.27 11.77
N THR A 25 -11.50 8.22 10.85
CA THR A 25 -11.96 8.06 9.47
C THR A 25 -11.21 6.89 8.85
N THR A 26 -11.88 5.75 8.69
CA THR A 26 -11.30 4.59 8.02
C THR A 26 -11.01 4.94 6.57
N PRO A 27 -9.78 4.74 6.06
CA PRO A 27 -9.48 5.12 4.69
C PRO A 27 -10.33 4.32 3.71
N VAL A 28 -11.04 5.03 2.84
CA VAL A 28 -11.95 4.45 1.84
C VAL A 28 -11.16 3.49 0.92
N LYS A 29 -11.63 2.24 0.83
CA LYS A 29 -11.04 1.26 -0.08
C LYS A 29 -11.45 1.58 -1.52
N ARG A 30 -10.47 1.59 -2.42
CA ARG A 30 -10.63 1.78 -3.86
C ARG A 30 -10.43 0.45 -4.60
N ASN A 31 -11.01 0.34 -5.78
CA ASN A 31 -10.91 -0.86 -6.62
C ASN A 31 -10.08 -0.57 -7.86
N PHE A 32 -9.15 -1.48 -8.18
CA PHE A 32 -8.26 -1.37 -9.33
C PHE A 32 -8.31 -2.65 -10.15
N THR A 33 -8.30 -2.55 -11.47
CA THR A 33 -8.24 -3.69 -12.38
C THR A 33 -6.89 -3.68 -13.08
N VAL A 34 -6.24 -4.83 -13.17
CA VAL A 34 -5.01 -4.98 -13.98
C VAL A 34 -5.39 -4.95 -15.46
N ILE A 35 -4.68 -4.15 -16.24
CA ILE A 35 -4.86 -4.02 -17.69
C ILE A 35 -3.82 -4.85 -18.42
N SER A 36 -2.55 -4.70 -18.03
CA SER A 36 -1.46 -5.49 -18.61
C SER A 36 -0.38 -5.75 -17.58
N ILE A 37 0.30 -6.87 -17.76
CA ILE A 37 1.56 -7.19 -17.10
C ILE A 37 2.56 -7.53 -18.20
N THR A 38 3.68 -6.85 -18.21
CA THR A 38 4.73 -7.01 -19.21
C THR A 38 5.99 -7.53 -18.51
N ARG A 39 6.60 -8.56 -19.07
CA ARG A 39 7.88 -9.13 -18.64
C ARG A 39 8.85 -9.02 -19.81
N ASP A 40 10.04 -8.47 -19.58
CA ASP A 40 11.08 -8.36 -20.62
C ASP A 40 10.54 -7.74 -21.93
N ASP A 41 9.68 -6.72 -21.79
CA ASP A 41 8.94 -6.06 -22.87
C ASP A 41 7.96 -6.94 -23.68
N VAL A 42 7.69 -8.17 -23.21
CA VAL A 42 6.66 -9.07 -23.72
C VAL A 42 5.42 -9.01 -22.84
N ASP A 43 4.29 -8.67 -23.43
CA ASP A 43 3.00 -8.68 -22.74
C ASP A 43 2.60 -10.10 -22.36
N GLN A 44 2.27 -10.28 -21.09
CA GLN A 44 1.80 -11.54 -20.53
C GLN A 44 0.28 -11.51 -20.48
N ASP A 45 -0.34 -12.62 -20.88
CA ASP A 45 -1.79 -12.85 -20.74
C ASP A 45 -2.17 -13.08 -19.26
N PHE A 46 -1.88 -12.11 -18.41
CA PHE A 46 -2.24 -12.12 -17.01
C PHE A 46 -3.63 -11.51 -16.85
N LYS A 47 -4.66 -12.36 -16.96
CA LYS A 47 -6.07 -11.97 -16.85
C LYS A 47 -6.56 -11.79 -15.41
N ASP A 48 -5.65 -11.81 -14.44
CA ASP A 48 -6.03 -11.97 -13.06
C ASP A 48 -6.18 -10.62 -12.33
N GLY A 49 -7.44 -10.29 -12.04
CA GLY A 49 -7.81 -9.79 -10.73
C GLY A 49 -8.16 -8.31 -10.65
N LYS A 50 -9.35 -8.05 -10.09
CA LYS A 50 -9.65 -6.78 -9.44
C LYS A 50 -9.01 -6.79 -8.05
N PHE A 51 -8.25 -5.75 -7.74
CA PHE A 51 -7.56 -5.59 -6.46
C PHE A 51 -8.16 -4.41 -5.69
N SER A 52 -8.54 -4.67 -4.43
CA SER A 52 -8.95 -3.62 -3.50
C SER A 52 -7.75 -3.12 -2.70
N SER A 53 -7.55 -1.80 -2.71
CA SER A 53 -6.45 -1.14 -2.01
C SER A 53 -6.81 0.30 -1.66
N LYS A 54 -6.11 0.87 -0.67
CA LYS A 54 -6.20 2.31 -0.37
C LYS A 54 -5.45 3.14 -1.41
N THR A 55 -4.39 2.58 -1.98
CA THR A 55 -3.50 3.25 -2.94
C THR A 55 -3.33 2.41 -4.22
N PRO A 56 -3.13 3.07 -5.38
CA PRO A 56 -2.83 2.37 -6.63
C PRO A 56 -1.54 1.54 -6.51
N ALA A 57 -0.49 2.09 -5.89
CA ALA A 57 0.74 1.35 -5.61
C ALA A 57 0.49 0.07 -4.78
N GLY A 58 -0.39 0.12 -3.78
CA GLY A 58 -0.76 -1.06 -3.01
C GLY A 58 -1.52 -2.12 -3.82
N ALA A 59 -2.35 -1.70 -4.78
CA ALA A 59 -3.01 -2.63 -5.70
C ALA A 59 -2.01 -3.23 -6.70
N ALA A 60 -1.15 -2.40 -7.29
CA ALA A 60 -0.09 -2.85 -8.19
C ALA A 60 0.87 -3.83 -7.50
N ARG A 61 1.22 -3.60 -6.23
CA ARG A 61 2.06 -4.52 -5.45
C ARG A 61 1.43 -5.90 -5.29
N LYS A 62 0.12 -5.96 -5.02
CA LYS A 62 -0.62 -7.23 -4.91
C LYS A 62 -0.70 -7.95 -6.25
N ALA A 63 -0.99 -7.21 -7.32
CA ALA A 63 -1.01 -7.73 -8.68
C ALA A 63 0.36 -8.29 -9.07
N ALA A 64 1.42 -7.50 -8.86
CA ALA A 64 2.80 -7.89 -9.14
C ALA A 64 3.22 -9.13 -8.35
N TYR A 65 2.90 -9.20 -7.06
CA TYR A 65 3.20 -10.37 -6.25
C TYR A 65 2.55 -11.64 -6.79
N LYS A 66 1.27 -11.56 -7.15
CA LYS A 66 0.54 -12.69 -7.74
C LYS A 66 1.14 -13.08 -9.08
N ALA A 67 1.43 -12.12 -9.94
CA ALA A 67 2.04 -12.35 -11.25
C ALA A 67 3.44 -12.96 -11.14
N CYS A 68 4.31 -12.45 -10.27
CA CYS A 68 5.63 -13.03 -10.03
C CYS A 68 5.53 -14.48 -9.56
N LYS A 69 4.57 -14.80 -8.68
CA LYS A 69 4.34 -16.19 -8.22
C LYS A 69 3.87 -17.11 -9.35
N THR A 70 3.14 -16.59 -10.33
CA THR A 70 2.64 -17.37 -11.47
C THR A 70 3.65 -17.50 -12.60
N LEU A 71 4.45 -16.46 -12.86
CA LEU A 71 5.33 -16.35 -14.03
C LEU A 71 6.79 -16.77 -13.75
N TYR A 72 7.20 -16.78 -12.49
CA TYR A 72 8.56 -17.12 -12.06
C TYR A 72 8.51 -18.25 -11.03
N LYS A 73 9.60 -19.01 -10.92
CA LYS A 73 9.74 -20.00 -9.84
C LYS A 73 9.92 -19.28 -8.51
N ASP A 74 9.70 -19.99 -7.41
CA ASP A 74 9.76 -19.37 -6.07
C ASP A 74 11.15 -18.82 -5.75
N ASP A 75 12.22 -19.34 -6.34
CA ASP A 75 13.59 -18.91 -6.06
C ASP A 75 14.12 -17.80 -6.98
N ASP A 76 13.37 -17.42 -8.01
CA ASP A 76 13.82 -16.45 -9.00
C ASP A 76 13.43 -15.02 -8.61
N ASP A 77 14.37 -14.10 -8.86
CA ASP A 77 14.08 -12.67 -8.91
C ASP A 77 13.10 -12.40 -10.07
N CYS A 78 12.13 -11.52 -9.84
CA CYS A 78 11.09 -11.20 -10.80
C CYS A 78 11.07 -9.70 -11.06
N GLU A 79 11.06 -9.29 -12.32
CA GLU A 79 10.93 -7.89 -12.74
C GLU A 79 9.83 -7.78 -13.78
N ILE A 80 8.77 -7.04 -13.45
CA ILE A 80 7.58 -6.90 -14.31
C ILE A 80 7.06 -5.47 -14.29
N LYS A 81 6.55 -5.02 -15.43
CA LYS A 81 5.78 -3.79 -15.55
C LYS A 81 4.31 -4.13 -15.36
N VAL A 82 3.62 -3.43 -14.47
CA VAL A 82 2.20 -3.62 -14.18
C VAL A 82 1.44 -2.33 -14.49
N VAL A 83 0.41 -2.43 -15.32
CA VAL A 83 -0.50 -1.33 -15.63
C VAL A 83 -1.85 -1.64 -14.99
N ILE A 84 -2.32 -0.74 -14.12
CA ILE A 84 -3.61 -0.86 -13.45
C ILE A 84 -4.51 0.33 -13.78
N LYS A 85 -5.82 0.09 -13.78
CA LYS A 85 -6.86 1.08 -13.98
C LYS A 85 -7.73 1.16 -12.74
N GLU A 86 -8.01 2.37 -12.26
CA GLU A 86 -9.00 2.55 -11.20
C GLU A 86 -10.42 2.32 -11.71
N VAL A 87 -11.19 1.49 -11.00
CA VAL A 87 -12.58 1.10 -11.33
C VAL A 87 -13.53 1.29 -10.14
N THR A 88 -13.20 2.21 -9.24
CA THR A 88 -14.04 2.56 -8.09
C THR A 88 -15.39 3.12 -8.58
N LYS A 89 -16.51 2.61 -8.04
CA LYS A 89 -17.87 3.10 -8.41
C LYS A 89 -17.97 4.61 -8.15
N GLY A 90 -18.50 5.35 -9.13
CA GLY A 90 -18.66 6.81 -9.05
C GLY A 90 -17.42 7.61 -9.43
N THR A 91 -16.33 6.97 -9.86
CA THR A 91 -15.15 7.69 -10.36
C THR A 91 -15.30 7.98 -11.85
N THR A 92 -15.44 9.25 -12.22
CA THR A 92 -15.63 9.70 -13.61
C THR A 92 -14.34 9.55 -14.44
N SER A 93 -13.18 9.72 -13.80
CA SER A 93 -11.88 9.60 -14.46
C SER A 93 -11.28 8.20 -14.24
N SER A 94 -11.32 7.38 -15.28
CA SER A 94 -10.64 6.10 -15.37
C SER A 94 -9.11 6.27 -15.49
N LYS A 95 -8.44 6.66 -14.41
CA LYS A 95 -6.99 6.90 -14.40
C LYS A 95 -6.22 5.58 -14.53
N LEU A 96 -5.22 5.58 -15.42
CA LEU A 96 -4.24 4.50 -15.58
C LEU A 96 -3.00 4.81 -14.75
N TYR A 97 -2.48 3.80 -14.08
CA TYR A 97 -1.25 3.89 -13.31
C TYR A 97 -0.32 2.77 -13.75
N SER A 98 0.91 3.13 -14.07
CA SER A 98 1.95 2.19 -14.51
C SER A 98 3.04 2.11 -13.44
N TYR A 99 3.44 0.89 -13.11
CA TYR A 99 4.47 0.62 -12.13
C TYR A 99 5.44 -0.41 -12.67
N LYS A 100 6.71 -0.27 -12.27
CA LYS A 100 7.72 -1.29 -12.44
C LYS A 100 7.93 -1.95 -11.08
N ALA A 101 7.68 -3.25 -11.00
CA ALA A 101 7.78 -4.02 -9.78
C ALA A 101 8.96 -4.99 -9.87
N SER A 102 9.76 -5.05 -8.81
CA SER A 102 10.82 -6.06 -8.66
C SER A 102 10.64 -6.85 -7.36
N ARG A 103 10.65 -8.17 -7.47
CA ARG A 103 10.69 -9.11 -6.35
C ARG A 103 12.11 -9.63 -6.24
N THR A 104 12.72 -9.46 -5.07
CA THR A 104 14.03 -10.03 -4.77
C THR A 104 13.97 -10.94 -3.55
N LEU A 105 14.76 -12.01 -3.58
CA LEU A 105 14.89 -12.94 -2.47
C LEU A 105 15.89 -12.38 -1.44
N ALA A 106 15.41 -11.98 -0.26
CA ALA A 106 16.29 -11.62 0.83
C ALA A 106 16.80 -12.91 1.51
N THR A 107 18.07 -13.23 1.28
CA THR A 107 18.78 -14.29 1.99
C THR A 107 19.36 -13.75 3.29
N LYS A 108 19.34 -14.57 4.34
CA LYS A 108 20.07 -14.30 5.58
C LYS A 108 21.05 -15.43 5.83
N ASP A 109 22.25 -15.07 6.21
CA ASP A 109 23.21 -16.00 6.78
C ASP A 109 22.75 -16.35 8.19
N VAL A 110 22.66 -17.64 8.47
CA VAL A 110 22.37 -18.16 9.81
C VAL A 110 23.44 -19.16 10.20
N ASP A 111 24.01 -18.93 11.37
CA ASP A 111 25.03 -19.80 11.93
C ASP A 111 24.35 -20.94 12.70
N PHE A 112 24.46 -22.16 12.17
CA PHE A 112 24.10 -23.36 12.91
C PHE A 112 25.27 -23.76 13.81
N LYS A 113 24.98 -24.03 15.09
CA LYS A 113 25.98 -24.48 16.05
C LYS A 113 26.53 -25.85 15.60
N GLY A 114 27.73 -25.84 14.99
CA GLY A 114 28.41 -27.03 14.45
C GLY A 114 28.63 -27.05 12.93
N ALA A 115 28.16 -26.04 12.18
CA ALA A 115 28.45 -25.91 10.75
C ALA A 115 29.75 -25.10 10.53
N THR A 116 30.64 -25.61 9.67
CA THR A 116 31.94 -24.99 9.33
C THR A 116 31.82 -23.77 8.41
N SER A 117 30.65 -23.55 7.82
CA SER A 117 30.34 -22.40 6.98
C SER A 117 28.86 -22.01 7.13
N GLY A 118 28.58 -20.71 7.06
CA GLY A 118 27.22 -20.16 7.20
C GLY A 118 26.28 -20.72 6.12
N VAL A 119 25.12 -21.23 6.54
CA VAL A 119 24.08 -21.70 5.63
C VAL A 119 23.21 -20.51 5.26
N LYS A 120 23.11 -20.20 3.97
CA LYS A 120 22.20 -19.16 3.45
C LYS A 120 20.78 -19.69 3.44
N ILE A 121 19.92 -19.13 4.29
CA ILE A 121 18.49 -19.47 4.30
C ILE A 121 17.69 -18.31 3.66
N PRO A 122 16.85 -18.60 2.66
CA PRO A 122 15.91 -17.60 2.14
C PRO A 122 14.91 -17.24 3.23
N PHE A 123 14.87 -15.97 3.63
CA PHE A 123 14.09 -15.53 4.77
C PHE A 123 12.80 -14.82 4.35
N LYS A 124 12.85 -13.98 3.33
CA LYS A 124 11.69 -13.17 2.92
C LYS A 124 11.81 -12.65 1.49
N PHE A 125 10.70 -12.58 0.77
CA PHE A 125 10.63 -11.82 -0.47
C PHE A 125 10.44 -10.33 -0.17
N ALA A 126 11.30 -9.50 -0.75
CA ALA A 126 11.12 -8.05 -0.79
C ALA A 126 10.47 -7.67 -2.12
N MET A 127 9.45 -6.80 -2.09
CA MET A 127 8.78 -6.31 -3.29
C MET A 127 8.93 -4.80 -3.39
N ASN A 128 9.70 -4.35 -4.37
CA ASN A 128 9.95 -2.94 -4.65
C ASN A 128 9.03 -2.49 -5.80
N LEU A 129 8.47 -1.29 -5.70
CA LEU A 129 7.66 -0.68 -6.74
C LEU A 129 8.22 0.69 -7.09
N LYS A 130 8.41 0.96 -8.38
CA LYS A 130 8.72 2.28 -8.93
C LYS A 130 7.55 2.76 -9.79
N SER A 131 7.13 4.00 -9.66
CA SER A 131 6.12 4.58 -10.53
C SER A 131 6.71 4.95 -11.88
N LEU A 132 6.02 4.59 -12.94
CA LEU A 132 6.37 5.00 -14.29
C LEU A 132 5.49 6.19 -14.66
N LYS A 133 6.09 7.37 -14.78
CA LYS A 133 5.37 8.53 -15.29
C LYS A 133 5.42 8.49 -16.82
N LYS A 134 4.32 8.88 -17.45
CA LYS A 134 4.32 9.22 -18.87
C LYS A 134 4.67 10.69 -18.97
N ASP A 135 5.74 11.03 -19.67
CA ASP A 135 6.02 12.42 -20.02
C ASP A 135 5.00 12.89 -21.06
N ALA A 136 4.85 14.21 -21.21
CA ALA A 136 3.94 14.83 -22.18
C ALA A 136 4.20 14.40 -23.64
N THR A 137 5.38 13.82 -23.92
CA THR A 137 5.81 13.33 -25.24
C THR A 137 5.53 11.82 -25.43
N GLY A 138 4.93 11.15 -24.46
CA GLY A 138 4.58 9.71 -24.54
C GLY A 138 5.70 8.74 -24.15
N ASN A 139 6.89 9.26 -23.81
CA ASN A 139 8.00 8.46 -23.28
C ASN A 139 7.80 8.12 -21.80
N VAL A 140 8.30 6.96 -21.39
CA VAL A 140 8.17 6.43 -20.02
C VAL A 140 9.42 6.82 -19.23
N THR A 141 9.29 7.72 -18.25
CA THR A 141 10.36 8.07 -17.32
C THR A 141 10.16 7.40 -15.95
N GLU A 142 11.24 6.83 -15.43
CA GLU A 142 11.27 6.25 -14.09
C GLU A 142 11.33 7.37 -13.04
N THR A 143 10.34 7.46 -12.15
CA THR A 143 10.47 8.26 -10.93
C THR A 143 10.51 7.31 -9.72
N LEU A 144 11.65 7.27 -9.04
CA LEU A 144 11.79 6.61 -7.74
C LEU A 144 10.88 7.31 -6.73
N VAL A 145 9.94 6.56 -6.15
CA VAL A 145 9.19 7.01 -4.98
C VAL A 145 9.95 6.47 -3.77
N THR A 146 10.83 7.30 -3.21
CA THR A 146 11.36 7.07 -1.87
C THR A 146 10.32 7.58 -0.87
N ASP A 147 9.69 6.66 -0.14
CA ASP A 147 8.98 7.06 1.08
C ASP A 147 10.06 7.56 2.05
N ASP A 148 10.15 8.88 2.24
CA ASP A 148 11.05 9.51 3.20
C ASP A 148 10.78 8.92 4.59
N ILE A 149 11.68 8.01 5.01
CA ILE A 149 11.83 7.66 6.41
C ILE A 149 12.45 8.90 7.06
N THR A 150 11.59 9.72 7.66
CA THR A 150 12.02 10.77 8.59
C THR A 150 12.67 10.05 9.77
N VAL A 151 13.99 9.96 9.77
CA VAL A 151 14.76 9.63 10.97
C VAL A 151 14.74 10.89 11.82
N ALA A 152 14.00 10.81 12.93
CA ALA A 152 14.04 11.79 14.01
C ALA A 152 15.35 11.65 14.80
#